data_AF-A0A357VFW2-F1
#
_entry.id   AF-A0A357VFW2-F1
#
_cell.length_a   1.000
_cell.length_b   1.000
_cell.length_c   1.000
_cell.angle_alpha   90.00
_cell.angle_beta   90.00
_cell.angle_gamma   90.00
#
_symmetry.space_group_name_H-M   'P 1'
#
loop_
_entity.id
_entity.type
_entity.pdbx_description
1 polymer ?
#
loop_
_entity_poly.entity_id
_entity_poly.type
_entity_poly.pdbx_seq_one_letter_code
_entity_poly.pdbx_strand_id
1 'polypeptide(L)'
;MPKTKAKLRFSVTVCGEFFPEVYPTFRSSRWSRGEEDPLATEMRLFCSCMRWAFNRLLEGVSRDEIKKLGQELFGLNSRYADDARLKAQAVLDSQKELLDLEVEETEKKLGRARKKLGLAMKKLAKAEEKGAPPEVIEKLHLTVKGRNNRVASLEKKLAELEAHWENGTIPKVVFGGKKLWKKVCKGRATREEWQAARKNRLYS
;
A
#
# COMPACT_ATOMS: atom_id res chain seq x y z
N MET A 1 21.23 45.15 44.09
CA MET A 1 20.75 44.07 43.19
C MET A 1 19.24 43.93 43.34
N PRO A 2 18.42 44.14 42.30
CA PRO A 2 16.98 43.99 42.42
C PRO A 2 16.58 42.53 42.17
N LYS A 3 15.72 42.02 43.06
CA LYS A 3 15.22 40.64 43.08
C LYS A 3 14.41 40.33 41.81
N THR A 4 14.73 39.20 41.20
CA THR A 4 14.10 38.63 40.02
C THR A 4 12.60 38.44 40.24
N LYS A 5 11.75 39.11 39.46
CA LYS A 5 10.30 38.87 39.47
C LYS A 5 10.05 37.47 38.90
N ALA A 6 9.56 36.56 39.73
CA ALA A 6 9.09 35.25 39.28
C ALA A 6 7.96 35.48 38.26
N LYS A 7 8.20 35.08 37.00
CA LYS A 7 7.16 35.02 35.98
C LYS A 7 6.15 33.97 36.44
N LEU A 8 4.99 34.41 36.91
CA LEU A 8 3.81 33.57 37.06
C LEU A 8 3.54 32.93 35.69
N ARG A 9 3.86 31.63 35.57
CA ARG A 9 3.46 30.84 34.41
C ARG A 9 1.94 30.71 34.48
N PHE A 10 1.26 31.44 33.62
CA PHE A 10 -0.17 31.27 33.42
C PHE A 10 -0.39 29.86 32.85
N SER A 11 -0.82 28.91 33.70
CA SER A 11 -1.22 27.57 33.27
C SER A 11 -2.73 27.46 33.39
N VAL A 12 -3.41 27.35 32.25
CA VAL A 12 -4.84 27.01 32.21
C VAL A 12 -4.94 25.59 31.68
N THR A 13 -5.47 24.69 32.50
CA THR A 13 -5.91 23.39 32.03
C THR A 13 -7.34 23.55 31.55
N VAL A 14 -7.52 23.66 30.23
CA VAL A 14 -8.87 23.67 29.64
C VAL A 14 -9.38 22.24 29.65
N CYS A 15 -10.10 21.85 30.71
CA CYS A 15 -10.96 20.67 30.71
C CYS A 15 -12.33 21.11 30.17
N GLY A 16 -12.49 21.13 28.85
CA GLY A 16 -13.78 21.31 28.18
C GLY A 16 -14.10 20.09 27.32
N GLU A 17 -15.36 19.94 26.93
CA GLU A 17 -15.74 19.00 25.88
C GLU A 17 -14.95 19.34 24.61
N PHE A 18 -14.13 18.41 24.13
CA PHE A 18 -13.27 18.61 22.95
C PHE A 18 -14.08 18.88 21.67
N PHE A 19 -15.39 18.61 21.72
CA PHE A 19 -16.35 18.79 20.64
C PHE A 19 -17.52 19.65 21.15
N PRO A 20 -17.49 20.98 21.00
CA PRO A 20 -18.67 21.81 21.29
C PRO A 20 -19.87 21.36 20.45
N GLU A 21 -21.10 21.49 21.01
CA GLU A 21 -22.36 21.23 20.29
C GLU A 21 -22.44 21.96 18.94
N VAL A 22 -21.78 23.11 18.85
CA VAL A 22 -21.54 23.87 17.62
C VAL A 22 -20.03 23.95 17.39
N TYR A 23 -19.48 23.00 16.63
CA TYR A 23 -18.09 23.03 16.19
C TYR A 23 -17.90 24.15 15.15
N PRO A 24 -16.99 25.12 15.36
CA PRO A 24 -16.76 26.15 14.36
C PRO A 24 -16.23 25.49 13.08
N THR A 25 -17.01 25.57 12.02
CA THR A 25 -16.72 25.05 10.69
C THR A 25 -15.75 25.96 9.95
N PHE A 26 -14.59 26.29 10.54
CA PHE A 26 -13.53 26.92 9.77
C PHE A 26 -13.08 25.95 8.68
N ARG A 27 -13.55 26.19 7.47
CA ARG A 27 -13.16 25.45 6.26
C ARG A 27 -12.24 26.37 5.49
N SER A 28 -10.96 26.03 5.43
CA SER A 28 -10.05 26.78 4.56
C SER A 28 -10.58 26.74 3.12
N SER A 29 -10.74 27.91 2.49
CA SER A 29 -11.17 27.98 1.09
C SER A 29 -10.17 27.34 0.14
N ARG A 30 -8.88 27.33 0.53
CA ARG A 30 -7.78 26.78 -0.27
C ARG A 30 -7.74 25.24 -0.29
N TRP A 31 -8.02 24.57 0.84
CA TRP A 31 -7.83 23.12 0.96
C TRP A 31 -9.11 22.32 1.21
N SER A 32 -10.23 22.98 1.57
CA SER A 32 -11.54 22.33 1.70
C SER A 32 -12.19 22.14 0.33
N ARG A 33 -13.02 21.10 0.20
CA ARG A 33 -13.90 20.88 -0.96
C ARG A 33 -15.30 21.47 -0.77
N GLY A 34 -15.54 22.22 0.30
CA GLY A 34 -16.82 22.85 0.58
C GLY A 34 -17.82 21.91 1.26
N GLU A 35 -17.95 20.66 0.81
CA GLU A 35 -18.90 19.67 1.36
C GLU A 35 -18.37 18.92 2.60
N GLU A 36 -17.05 18.75 2.70
CA GLU A 36 -16.39 17.97 3.75
C GLU A 36 -16.36 18.69 5.10
N ASP A 37 -16.69 17.98 6.19
CA ASP A 37 -16.46 18.49 7.54
C ASP A 37 -14.96 18.76 7.80
N PRO A 38 -14.60 19.62 8.78
CA PRO A 38 -13.21 19.96 9.05
C PRO A 38 -12.33 18.74 9.31
N LEU A 39 -12.85 17.73 10.03
CA LEU A 39 -12.13 16.50 10.33
C LEU A 39 -11.89 15.67 9.05
N ALA A 40 -12.92 15.46 8.22
CA ALA A 40 -12.77 14.76 6.95
C ALA A 40 -11.81 15.47 5.99
N THR A 41 -11.81 16.81 5.99
CA THR A 41 -10.85 17.63 5.24
C THR A 41 -9.43 17.32 5.70
N GLU A 42 -9.18 17.37 7.01
CA GLU A 42 -7.86 17.09 7.60
C GLU A 42 -7.42 15.64 7.37
N MET A 43 -8.31 14.66 7.55
CA MET A 43 -8.04 13.24 7.26
C MET A 43 -7.66 13.02 5.79
N ARG A 44 -8.38 13.65 4.86
CA ARG A 44 -8.07 13.57 3.43
C ARG A 44 -6.71 14.20 3.11
N LEU A 45 -6.42 15.36 3.68
CA LEU A 45 -5.15 16.08 3.45
C LEU A 45 -3.99 15.29 4.04
N PHE A 46 -4.12 14.77 5.26
CA PHE A 46 -3.14 13.89 5.90
C PHE A 46 -2.87 12.64 5.06
N CYS A 47 -3.92 11.91 4.63
CA CYS A 47 -3.74 10.72 3.79
C CYS A 47 -3.17 11.07 2.42
N SER A 48 -3.33 12.30 1.93
CA SER A 48 -2.70 12.76 0.70
C SER A 48 -1.23 13.12 0.92
N CYS A 49 -0.92 13.77 2.04
CA CYS A 49 0.44 14.07 2.48
C CYS A 49 1.25 12.80 2.69
N MET A 50 0.71 11.78 3.37
CA MET A 50 1.38 10.49 3.56
C MET A 50 1.74 9.83 2.22
N ARG A 51 0.81 9.79 1.26
CA ARG A 51 1.06 9.21 -0.08
C ARG A 51 2.09 10.00 -0.88
N TRP A 52 2.06 11.32 -0.75
CA TRP A 52 3.04 12.20 -1.37
C TRP A 52 4.42 12.01 -0.73
N ALA A 53 4.50 12.02 0.60
CA ALA A 53 5.72 11.80 1.38
C ALA A 53 6.34 10.43 1.07
N PHE A 54 5.52 9.38 0.89
CA PHE A 54 6.00 8.06 0.49
C PHE A 54 6.81 8.10 -0.81
N ASN A 55 6.32 8.82 -1.83
CA ASN A 55 7.07 8.97 -3.08
C ASN A 55 8.35 9.79 -2.89
N ARG A 56 8.31 10.84 -2.06
CA ARG A 56 9.50 11.65 -1.74
C ARG A 56 10.56 10.85 -0.98
N LEU A 57 10.15 9.94 -0.09
CA LEU A 57 11.06 9.03 0.60
C LEU A 57 11.75 8.08 -0.39
N LEU A 58 11.03 7.58 -1.40
CA LEU A 58 11.62 6.75 -2.47
C LEU A 58 12.62 7.52 -3.35
N GLU A 59 12.43 8.82 -3.49
CA GLU A 59 13.35 9.72 -4.21
C GLU A 59 14.55 10.15 -3.35
N GLY A 60 14.60 9.76 -2.07
CA GLY A 60 15.70 10.11 -1.17
C GLY A 60 15.66 11.55 -0.63
N VAL A 61 14.51 12.24 -0.71
CA VAL A 61 14.34 13.61 -0.22
C VAL A 61 14.49 13.66 1.31
N SER A 62 15.12 14.72 1.81
CA SER A 62 15.39 14.85 3.24
C SER A 62 14.12 15.00 4.08
N ARG A 63 14.18 14.58 5.35
CA ARG A 63 13.08 14.71 6.30
C ARG A 63 12.55 16.14 6.39
N ASP A 64 13.45 17.11 6.51
CA ASP A 64 13.09 18.50 6.77
C ASP A 64 12.41 19.13 5.55
N GLU A 65 12.84 18.78 4.34
CA GLU A 65 12.19 19.20 3.11
C GLU A 65 10.78 18.60 2.97
N ILE A 66 10.63 17.29 3.22
CA ILE A 66 9.31 16.63 3.18
C ILE A 66 8.36 17.31 4.19
N LYS A 67 8.85 17.59 5.39
CA LYS A 67 8.06 18.24 6.44
C LYS A 67 7.68 19.68 6.05
N LYS A 68 8.61 20.47 5.51
CA LYS A 68 8.35 21.87 5.12
C LYS A 68 7.37 21.95 3.94
N LEU A 69 7.66 21.22 2.86
CA LEU A 69 6.81 21.19 1.66
C LEU A 69 5.44 20.56 1.95
N GLY A 70 5.38 19.53 2.81
CA GLY A 70 4.13 18.89 3.20
C GLY A 70 3.19 19.85 3.95
N GLN A 71 3.72 20.70 4.84
CA GLN A 71 2.92 21.74 5.51
C GLN A 71 2.34 22.74 4.51
N GLU A 72 3.17 23.23 3.58
CA GLU A 72 2.76 24.24 2.60
C GLU A 72 1.74 23.70 1.59
N LEU A 73 1.99 22.49 1.06
CA LEU A 73 1.14 21.88 0.04
C LEU A 73 -0.23 21.48 0.59
N PHE A 74 -0.26 20.89 1.79
CA PHE A 74 -1.48 20.30 2.35
C PHE A 74 -2.14 21.15 3.45
N GLY A 75 -1.55 22.27 3.83
CA GLY A 75 -2.09 23.13 4.89
C GLY A 75 -2.10 22.46 6.27
N LEU A 76 -1.24 21.47 6.48
CA LEU A 76 -1.17 20.68 7.72
C LEU A 76 -0.25 21.35 8.74
N ASN A 77 -0.53 21.14 10.02
CA ASN A 77 0.43 21.49 11.08
C ASN A 77 1.73 20.68 10.91
N SER A 78 2.86 21.29 11.25
CA SER A 78 4.19 20.67 11.32
C SER A 78 4.22 19.29 11.97
N ARG A 79 3.44 19.06 13.03
CA ARG A 79 3.33 17.75 13.70
C ARG A 79 2.67 16.72 12.78
N TYR A 80 1.50 17.04 12.22
CA TYR A 80 0.76 16.15 11.32
C TYR A 80 1.51 15.87 10.02
N ALA A 81 2.26 16.84 9.50
CA ALA A 81 3.12 16.63 8.33
C ALA A 81 4.27 15.66 8.63
N ASP A 82 4.91 15.77 9.80
CA ASP A 82 5.97 14.83 10.21
C ASP A 82 5.39 13.44 10.53
N ASP A 83 4.21 13.36 11.15
CA ASP A 83 3.50 12.10 11.41
C ASP A 83 3.08 11.40 10.10
N ALA A 84 2.64 12.15 9.09
CA ALA A 84 2.32 11.61 7.77
C ALA A 84 3.56 11.00 7.10
N ARG A 85 4.72 11.65 7.25
CA ARG A 85 6.02 11.11 6.80
C ARG A 85 6.39 9.86 7.60
N LEU A 86 6.24 9.86 8.93
CA LEU A 86 6.53 8.70 9.77
C LEU A 86 5.67 7.49 9.38
N LYS A 87 4.36 7.70 9.16
CA LYS A 87 3.48 6.64 8.64
C LYS A 87 3.91 6.18 7.24
N ALA A 88 4.33 7.09 6.37
CA ALA A 88 4.84 6.73 5.05
C ALA A 88 6.12 5.87 5.13
N GLN A 89 7.04 6.21 6.05
CA GLN A 89 8.25 5.44 6.32
C GLN A 89 7.91 4.04 6.84
N ALA A 90 7.00 3.94 7.81
CA ALA A 90 6.55 2.65 8.34
C ALA A 90 5.92 1.76 7.25
N VAL A 91 5.17 2.35 6.30
CA VAL A 91 4.66 1.61 5.14
C VAL A 91 5.81 1.12 4.26
N LEU A 92 6.82 1.96 4.01
CA LEU A 92 7.98 1.59 3.19
C LEU A 92 8.78 0.45 3.83
N ASP A 93 9.03 0.52 5.13
CA ASP A 93 9.75 -0.51 5.88
C ASP A 93 8.97 -1.83 5.87
N SER A 94 7.65 -1.77 6.11
CA SER A 94 6.77 -2.93 6.01
C SER A 94 6.77 -3.57 4.60
N GLN A 95 6.89 -2.78 3.53
CA GLN A 95 6.99 -3.34 2.18
C GLN A 95 8.32 -4.02 1.90
N LYS A 96 9.42 -3.55 2.50
CA LYS A 96 10.73 -4.21 2.40
C LYS A 96 10.70 -5.56 3.09
N GLU A 97 10.21 -5.63 4.32
CA GLU A 97 10.06 -6.89 5.06
C GLU A 97 9.13 -7.86 4.32
N LEU A 98 8.04 -7.36 3.74
CA LEU A 98 7.11 -8.19 2.99
C LEU A 98 7.72 -8.74 1.69
N LEU A 99 8.66 -8.02 1.06
CA LEU A 99 9.33 -8.46 -0.16
C LEU A 99 10.10 -9.76 0.08
N ASP A 100 10.89 -9.82 1.16
CA ASP A 100 11.67 -11.01 1.51
C ASP A 100 10.77 -12.23 1.73
N LEU A 101 9.70 -12.05 2.49
CA LEU A 101 8.71 -13.10 2.74
C LEU A 101 7.99 -13.52 1.45
N GLU A 102 7.65 -12.57 0.58
CA GLU A 102 6.93 -12.86 -0.66
C GLU A 102 7.79 -13.62 -1.67
N VAL A 103 9.10 -13.35 -1.72
CA VAL A 103 10.08 -14.12 -2.50
C VAL A 103 10.09 -15.57 -2.00
N GLU A 104 10.37 -15.79 -0.71
CA GLU A 104 10.47 -17.13 -0.12
C GLU A 104 9.17 -17.94 -0.32
N GLU A 105 8.01 -17.31 -0.09
CA GLU A 105 6.72 -17.96 -0.33
C GLU A 105 6.51 -18.31 -1.80
N THR A 106 6.93 -17.44 -2.72
CA THR A 106 6.74 -17.63 -4.16
C THR A 106 7.63 -18.76 -4.67
N GLU A 107 8.87 -18.87 -4.17
CA GLU A 107 9.77 -20.01 -4.42
C GLU A 107 9.16 -21.33 -3.94
N LYS A 108 8.65 -21.38 -2.69
CA LYS A 108 7.97 -22.56 -2.15
C LYS A 108 6.76 -22.96 -3.02
N LYS A 109 5.97 -21.98 -3.47
CA LYS A 109 4.82 -22.20 -4.38
C LYS A 109 5.29 -22.72 -5.74
N LEU A 110 6.38 -22.19 -6.29
CA LEU A 110 6.98 -22.62 -7.54
C LEU A 110 7.49 -24.06 -7.46
N GLY A 111 8.22 -24.41 -6.39
CA GLY A 111 8.69 -25.78 -6.15
C GLY A 111 7.54 -26.79 -6.09
N ARG A 112 6.44 -26.46 -5.39
CA ARG A 112 5.22 -27.29 -5.36
C ARG A 112 4.57 -27.40 -6.75
N ALA A 113 4.55 -26.32 -7.53
CA ALA A 113 3.98 -26.32 -8.88
C ALA A 113 4.81 -27.18 -9.85
N ARG A 114 6.15 -27.07 -9.82
CA ARG A 114 7.08 -27.88 -10.60
C ARG A 114 6.94 -29.37 -10.29
N LYS A 115 6.84 -29.75 -9.00
CA LYS A 115 6.57 -31.15 -8.59
C LYS A 115 5.27 -31.68 -9.21
N LYS A 116 4.18 -30.91 -9.17
CA LYS A 116 2.88 -31.30 -9.77
C LYS A 116 2.95 -31.40 -11.29
N LEU A 117 3.69 -30.52 -11.95
CA LEU A 117 3.93 -30.57 -13.39
C LEU A 117 4.70 -31.84 -13.77
N GLY A 118 5.78 -32.16 -13.06
CA GLY A 118 6.56 -33.38 -13.29
C GLY A 118 5.72 -34.65 -13.13
N LEU A 119 4.83 -34.71 -12.14
CA LEU A 119 3.88 -35.82 -11.98
C LEU A 119 2.89 -35.90 -13.14
N ALA A 120 2.38 -34.78 -13.63
CA ALA A 120 1.46 -34.74 -14.77
C ALA A 120 2.15 -35.20 -16.06
N MET A 121 3.38 -34.75 -16.32
CA MET A 121 4.18 -35.20 -17.48
C MET A 121 4.47 -36.69 -17.42
N LYS A 122 4.85 -37.24 -16.26
CA LYS A 122 5.05 -38.69 -16.08
C LYS A 122 3.77 -39.49 -16.36
N LYS A 123 2.59 -38.97 -15.99
CA LYS A 123 1.31 -39.62 -16.28
C LYS A 123 0.97 -39.60 -17.76
N LEU A 124 1.25 -38.48 -18.45
CA LEU A 124 1.08 -38.36 -19.89
C LEU A 124 1.98 -39.35 -20.63
N ALA A 125 3.28 -39.36 -20.34
CA ALA A 125 4.22 -40.29 -20.97
C ALA A 125 3.81 -41.77 -20.80
N LYS A 126 3.39 -42.16 -19.59
CA LYS A 126 2.89 -43.52 -19.34
C LYS A 126 1.59 -43.85 -20.09
N ALA A 127 0.74 -42.87 -20.37
CA ALA A 127 -0.49 -43.08 -21.13
C ALA A 127 -0.20 -43.22 -22.62
N GLU A 128 0.75 -42.46 -23.14
CA GLU A 128 1.27 -42.56 -24.51
C GLU A 128 1.94 -43.92 -24.74
N GLU A 129 2.85 -44.35 -23.84
CA GLU A 129 3.52 -45.66 -23.90
C GLU A 129 2.54 -46.83 -23.90
N LYS A 130 1.42 -46.73 -23.17
CA LYS A 130 0.40 -47.78 -23.06
C LYS A 130 -0.63 -47.75 -24.19
N GLY A 131 -0.54 -46.81 -25.13
CA GLY A 131 -1.52 -46.66 -26.21
C GLY A 131 -2.93 -46.37 -25.70
N ALA A 132 -3.05 -45.52 -24.67
CA ALA A 132 -4.36 -45.15 -24.12
C ALA A 132 -5.26 -44.47 -25.19
N PRO A 133 -6.60 -44.45 -24.98
CA PRO A 133 -7.51 -43.81 -25.91
C PRO A 133 -7.13 -42.34 -26.18
N PRO A 134 -7.24 -41.85 -27.43
CA PRO A 134 -6.84 -40.49 -27.80
C PRO A 134 -7.46 -39.39 -26.93
N GLU A 135 -8.73 -39.55 -26.54
CA GLU A 135 -9.46 -38.61 -25.68
C GLU A 135 -8.81 -38.45 -24.28
N VAL A 136 -8.27 -39.55 -23.74
CA VAL A 136 -7.59 -39.55 -22.44
C VAL A 136 -6.24 -38.83 -22.54
N ILE A 137 -5.50 -39.06 -23.63
CA ILE A 137 -4.22 -38.41 -23.90
C ILE A 137 -4.41 -36.89 -24.06
N GLU A 138 -5.42 -36.46 -24.83
CA GLU A 138 -5.74 -35.04 -25.01
C GLU A 138 -6.05 -34.34 -23.69
N LYS A 139 -6.85 -34.96 -22.82
CA LYS A 139 -7.15 -34.42 -21.48
C LYS A 139 -5.91 -34.29 -20.60
N LEU A 140 -4.96 -35.22 -20.70
CA LEU A 140 -3.68 -35.16 -20.00
C LEU A 140 -2.81 -34.03 -20.57
N HIS A 141 -2.77 -33.82 -21.89
CA HIS A 141 -2.08 -32.66 -22.48
C HIS A 141 -2.65 -31.33 -21.97
N LEU A 142 -3.97 -31.18 -21.92
CA LEU A 142 -4.61 -29.97 -21.35
C LEU A 142 -4.21 -29.76 -19.89
N THR A 143 -4.14 -30.84 -19.12
CA THR A 143 -3.69 -30.80 -17.72
C THR A 143 -2.23 -30.33 -17.62
N VAL A 144 -1.33 -30.90 -18.43
CA VAL A 144 0.09 -30.50 -18.47
C VAL A 144 0.21 -29.04 -18.88
N LYS A 145 -0.51 -28.60 -19.94
CA LYS A 145 -0.56 -27.21 -20.39
C LYS A 145 -0.98 -26.25 -19.28
N GLY A 146 -2.06 -26.57 -18.56
CA GLY A 146 -2.53 -25.75 -17.43
C GLY A 146 -1.53 -25.68 -16.28
N ARG A 147 -0.85 -26.79 -15.96
CA ARG A 147 0.22 -26.81 -14.94
C ARG A 147 1.44 -26.01 -15.40
N ASN A 148 1.80 -26.08 -16.68
CA ASN A 148 2.90 -25.33 -17.26
C ASN A 148 2.65 -23.83 -17.19
N ASN A 149 1.45 -23.39 -17.57
CA ASN A 149 1.05 -21.98 -17.43
C ASN A 149 1.14 -21.49 -15.98
N ARG A 150 0.80 -22.35 -15.00
CA ARG A 150 0.92 -22.01 -13.58
C ARG A 150 2.38 -21.84 -13.16
N VAL A 151 3.28 -22.72 -13.63
CA VAL A 151 4.73 -22.62 -13.38
C VAL A 151 5.27 -21.35 -14.00
N ALA A 152 5.02 -21.10 -15.29
CA ALA A 152 5.46 -19.90 -16.00
C ALA A 152 4.96 -18.61 -15.33
N SER A 153 3.71 -18.58 -14.86
CA SER A 153 3.17 -17.42 -14.12
C SER A 153 3.86 -17.19 -12.77
N LEU A 154 4.31 -18.26 -12.09
CA LEU A 154 5.04 -18.13 -10.82
C LEU A 154 6.49 -17.73 -11.06
N GLU A 155 7.14 -18.25 -12.10
CA GLU A 155 8.50 -17.86 -12.50
C GLU A 155 8.55 -16.39 -12.88
N LYS A 156 7.60 -15.90 -13.69
CA LYS A 156 7.50 -14.48 -14.01
C LYS A 156 7.34 -13.61 -12.76
N LYS A 157 6.53 -14.06 -11.80
CA LYS A 157 6.32 -13.32 -10.55
C LYS A 157 7.58 -13.32 -9.69
N LEU A 158 8.26 -14.46 -9.59
CA LEU A 158 9.50 -14.59 -8.82
C LEU A 158 10.58 -13.66 -9.39
N ALA A 159 10.77 -13.67 -10.72
CA ALA A 159 11.71 -12.78 -11.39
C ALA A 159 11.42 -11.28 -11.16
N GLU A 160 10.13 -10.88 -11.13
CA GLU A 160 9.76 -9.49 -10.79
C GLU A 160 10.15 -9.14 -9.35
N LEU A 161 9.97 -10.05 -8.39
CA LEU A 161 10.31 -9.83 -6.98
C LEU A 161 11.82 -9.85 -6.75
N GLU A 162 12.55 -10.79 -7.36
CA GLU A 162 14.00 -10.87 -7.32
C GLU A 162 14.64 -9.61 -7.90
N ALA A 163 14.14 -9.10 -9.03
CA ALA A 163 14.61 -7.85 -9.60
C ALA A 163 14.41 -6.66 -8.63
N HIS A 164 13.32 -6.63 -7.86
CA HIS A 164 13.14 -5.60 -6.84
C HIS A 164 14.14 -5.76 -5.69
N TRP A 165 14.34 -6.99 -5.24
CA TRP A 165 15.27 -7.33 -4.16
C TRP A 165 16.71 -6.98 -4.50
N GLU A 166 17.20 -7.39 -5.68
CA GLU A 166 18.55 -7.10 -6.18
C GLU A 166 18.82 -5.60 -6.32
N ASN A 167 17.84 -4.84 -6.82
CA ASN A 167 17.96 -3.40 -6.98
C ASN A 167 17.73 -2.60 -5.68
N GLY A 168 17.43 -3.27 -4.55
CA GLY A 168 17.07 -2.60 -3.30
C GLY A 168 15.81 -1.75 -3.39
N THR A 169 14.93 -2.05 -4.34
CA THR A 169 13.66 -1.34 -4.58
C THR A 169 12.48 -2.15 -4.05
N ILE A 170 11.31 -1.52 -3.95
CA ILE A 170 10.08 -2.19 -3.54
C ILE A 170 9.09 -2.30 -4.69
N PRO A 171 8.25 -3.36 -4.73
CA PRO A 171 7.13 -3.41 -5.64
C PRO A 171 6.21 -2.21 -5.50
N LYS A 172 5.56 -1.83 -6.61
CA LYS A 172 4.69 -0.64 -6.63
C LYS A 172 3.52 -0.76 -5.63
N VAL A 173 3.50 0.16 -4.67
CA VAL A 173 2.44 0.26 -3.66
C VAL A 173 1.20 0.95 -4.23
N VAL A 174 0.03 0.34 -4.01
CA VAL A 174 -1.27 0.92 -4.40
C VAL A 174 -2.09 1.22 -3.14
N PHE A 175 -2.06 2.49 -2.74
CA PHE A 175 -2.90 2.99 -1.63
C PHE A 175 -4.40 2.85 -1.97
N GLY A 176 -5.21 2.43 -0.99
CA GLY A 176 -6.63 2.11 -1.19
C GLY A 176 -6.88 0.69 -1.71
N GLY A 177 -5.84 -0.14 -1.81
CA GLY A 177 -5.95 -1.57 -2.07
C GLY A 177 -5.83 -1.95 -3.56
N LYS A 178 -4.85 -2.82 -3.87
CA LYS A 178 -4.59 -3.31 -5.23
C LYS A 178 -5.78 -4.04 -5.85
N LYS A 179 -6.58 -4.77 -5.05
CA LYS A 179 -7.78 -5.47 -5.53
C LYS A 179 -8.87 -4.50 -5.98
N LEU A 180 -9.12 -3.44 -5.21
CA LEU A 180 -10.11 -2.42 -5.55
C LEU A 180 -9.67 -1.66 -6.81
N TRP A 181 -8.39 -1.27 -6.89
CA TRP A 181 -7.85 -0.64 -8.09
C TRP A 181 -8.02 -1.49 -9.36
N LYS A 182 -7.78 -2.81 -9.27
CA LYS A 182 -8.03 -3.74 -10.38
C LYS A 182 -9.51 -3.80 -10.80
N LYS A 183 -10.46 -3.61 -9.88
CA LYS A 183 -11.90 -3.54 -10.22
C LYS A 183 -12.21 -2.24 -10.96
N VAL A 184 -11.64 -1.12 -10.52
CA VAL A 184 -11.76 0.19 -11.19
C VAL A 184 -11.25 0.10 -12.62
N CYS A 185 -10.05 -0.45 -12.85
CA CYS A 185 -9.51 -0.64 -14.20
C CYS A 185 -10.36 -1.54 -15.12
N LYS A 186 -11.26 -2.36 -14.54
CA LYS A 186 -12.17 -3.25 -15.27
C LYS A 186 -13.60 -2.67 -15.39
N GLY A 187 -13.83 -1.43 -14.97
CA GLY A 187 -15.16 -0.81 -14.95
C GLY A 187 -16.14 -1.44 -13.94
N ARG A 188 -15.64 -2.17 -12.94
CA ARG A 188 -16.48 -2.88 -11.94
C ARG A 188 -16.60 -2.14 -10.60
N ALA A 189 -15.99 -0.98 -10.48
CA ALA A 189 -16.00 -0.11 -9.30
C ALA A 189 -15.71 1.31 -9.77
N THR A 190 -16.20 2.30 -9.03
CA THR A 190 -15.98 3.72 -9.37
C THR A 190 -14.62 4.23 -8.90
N ARG A 191 -14.14 5.32 -9.50
CA ARG A 191 -12.90 5.96 -9.07
C ARG A 191 -13.08 6.58 -7.69
N GLU A 192 -14.27 7.07 -7.41
CA GLU A 192 -14.73 7.71 -6.18
C GLU A 192 -14.64 6.73 -5.01
N GLU A 193 -15.12 5.49 -5.19
CA GLU A 193 -14.98 4.39 -4.21
C GLU A 193 -13.51 4.13 -3.84
N TRP A 194 -12.62 4.01 -4.84
CA TRP A 194 -11.20 3.80 -4.58
C TRP A 194 -10.55 5.01 -3.91
N GLN A 195 -10.98 6.23 -4.26
CA GLN A 195 -10.54 7.44 -3.58
C GLN A 195 -11.01 7.48 -2.12
N ALA A 196 -12.23 7.05 -1.83
CA ALA A 196 -12.78 7.02 -0.47
C ALA A 196 -11.99 6.04 0.42
N ALA A 197 -11.67 4.85 -0.10
CA ALA A 197 -10.93 3.78 0.61
C ALA A 197 -9.53 4.19 1.11
N ARG A 198 -8.98 5.31 0.62
CA ARG A 198 -7.65 5.82 1.00
C ARG A 198 -7.67 7.16 1.73
N LYS A 199 -8.84 7.73 2.05
CA LYS A 199 -8.97 9.06 2.68
C LYS A 199 -9.18 9.01 4.21
N ASN A 200 -9.46 7.84 4.78
CA ASN A 200 -9.92 7.70 6.16
C ASN A 200 -8.93 6.94 7.07
N ARG A 201 -7.62 7.28 7.05
CA ARG A 201 -6.56 6.54 7.79
C ARG A 201 -5.81 7.34 8.86
N LEU A 202 -6.34 8.49 9.27
CA LEU A 202 -5.65 9.32 10.27
C LEU A 202 -5.59 8.64 11.65
N TYR A 203 -6.71 8.10 12.12
CA TYR A 203 -6.86 7.48 13.45
C TYR A 203 -6.99 5.94 13.44
N SER A 204 -6.86 5.31 12.27
CA SER A 204 -6.83 3.85 12.10
C SER A 204 -5.41 3.30 12.17
#